data_AF-D0LTX0-F1
#
_entry.id   AF-D0LTX0-F1
#
_cell.length_a   1.000
_cell.length_b   1.000
_cell.length_c   1.000
_cell.angle_alpha   90.00
_cell.angle_beta   90.00
_cell.angle_gamma   90.00
#
_symmetry.space_group_name_H-M   'P 1'
#
loop_
_entity.id
_entity.type
_entity.pdbx_description
1 polymer ?
#
loop_
_entity_poly.entity_id
_entity_poly.type
_entity_poly.pdbx_seq_one_letter_code
_entity_poly.pdbx_strand_id
1 'polypeptide(L)'
;MIPRVGGRAAASALALAAALAGLAAAAQGCTQADTVAVLPGVGAIDAGPAAPACVADGALLLLDPAGAPLCTGAQAEAAFAHALCACAELTTSDAFAADAFDSASGPYDIPQASGDVAVNGDVQANGSLDVRGALTSAGAGGIRFEDRLAVDGPLRGGGVLEAAAGRVEVTGDAELAAAITLAALRVDGRLRLPESAALQVSEAPELGALERADVSVAPPCACAEAERIDVAGEVAAFAASGAHDDALLGLTPASLSDASGAVALELPCGRFLFDRIQVDDGGLTVRVAGTAALLVASDITVAGDLRIELLPGGALDLLIAGNLNVSGALNIGDVVEPARTRVYLGGVGAINLNAPGLLGAHLYAPQTDLALGGGAELFGGVFVNRLLTSGPVAIHHDTRVRRSSSACPTSP
;
A
#
# COMPACT_ATOMS: atom_id res chain seq x y z
N MET A 1 -24.72 69.97 -27.96
CA MET A 1 -25.92 70.41 -27.23
C MET A 1 -25.60 70.42 -25.74
N ILE A 2 -26.16 71.40 -25.04
CA ILE A 2 -25.88 71.90 -23.69
C ILE A 2 -26.11 70.85 -22.57
N PRO A 3 -25.53 71.04 -21.37
CA PRO A 3 -25.04 70.00 -20.47
C PRO A 3 -25.84 69.84 -19.15
N ARG A 4 -25.25 69.05 -18.23
CA ARG A 4 -25.02 69.38 -16.81
C ARG A 4 -26.01 68.88 -15.74
N VAL A 5 -25.37 68.49 -14.62
CA VAL A 5 -25.77 68.54 -13.20
C VAL A 5 -26.54 67.34 -12.62
N GLY A 6 -25.98 66.82 -11.51
CA GLY A 6 -26.77 66.68 -10.29
C GLY A 6 -26.59 65.38 -9.54
N GLY A 7 -25.62 65.33 -8.64
CA GLY A 7 -25.51 64.24 -7.66
C GLY A 7 -26.55 64.33 -6.55
N ARG A 8 -26.60 63.28 -5.72
CA ARG A 8 -26.58 63.37 -4.25
C ARG A 8 -26.54 61.99 -3.61
N ALA A 9 -25.75 61.95 -2.55
CA ALA A 9 -25.66 60.95 -1.51
C ALA A 9 -27.02 60.51 -0.93
N ALA A 10 -27.11 59.30 -0.39
CA ALA A 10 -27.02 59.09 1.07
C ALA A 10 -27.54 57.70 1.48
N ALA A 11 -27.00 57.26 2.62
CA ALA A 11 -27.60 56.37 3.62
C ALA A 11 -27.49 54.85 3.41
N SER A 12 -26.28 54.35 3.68
CA SER A 12 -26.07 53.07 4.35
C SER A 12 -26.41 53.21 5.83
N ALA A 13 -27.51 52.62 6.28
CA ALA A 13 -27.81 52.30 7.69
C ALA A 13 -29.04 51.39 7.75
N LEU A 14 -29.08 50.49 8.75
CA LEU A 14 -30.11 49.49 9.08
C LEU A 14 -30.00 48.13 8.36
N ALA A 15 -29.12 47.27 8.89
CA ALA A 15 -29.41 45.83 9.07
C ALA A 15 -28.37 45.19 10.01
N LEU A 16 -28.26 45.69 11.26
CA LEU A 16 -27.38 45.07 12.27
C LEU A 16 -27.96 45.27 13.68
N ALA A 17 -29.13 44.68 13.97
CA ALA A 17 -29.71 44.72 15.33
C ALA A 17 -30.79 43.64 15.59
N ALA A 18 -30.60 42.39 15.14
CA ALA A 18 -31.56 41.30 15.44
C ALA A 18 -30.94 39.89 15.52
N ALA A 19 -29.71 39.75 16.02
CA ALA A 19 -29.07 38.42 16.13
C ALA A 19 -28.21 38.23 17.40
N LEU A 20 -28.59 38.84 18.53
CA LEU A 20 -27.77 38.81 19.76
C LEU A 20 -28.55 38.53 21.07
N ALA A 21 -29.71 37.88 20.99
CA ALA A 21 -30.50 37.52 22.19
C ALA A 21 -31.05 36.09 22.14
N GLY A 22 -30.22 35.11 21.75
CA GLY A 22 -30.65 33.70 21.64
C GLY A 22 -29.57 32.63 21.73
N LEU A 23 -28.35 32.93 22.22
CA LEU A 23 -27.31 31.92 22.48
C LEU A 23 -26.93 31.92 23.96
N ALA A 24 -27.82 31.40 24.80
CA ALA A 24 -27.52 31.11 26.19
C ALA A 24 -28.42 29.96 26.72
N ALA A 25 -28.49 28.85 25.99
CA ALA A 25 -29.09 27.59 26.47
C ALA A 25 -28.81 26.40 25.52
N ALA A 26 -27.53 26.03 25.33
CA ALA A 26 -27.16 24.73 24.74
C ALA A 26 -25.70 24.40 25.07
N ALA A 27 -25.38 24.29 26.36
CA ALA A 27 -24.05 23.86 26.84
C ALA A 27 -24.18 22.79 27.94
N GLN A 28 -25.24 21.97 27.89
CA GLN A 28 -25.40 20.79 28.72
C GLN A 28 -26.10 19.71 27.89
N GLY A 29 -25.31 18.91 27.18
CA GLY A 29 -25.84 17.83 26.36
C GLY A 29 -24.82 17.29 25.38
N CYS A 30 -23.79 16.64 25.90
CA CYS A 30 -23.07 15.49 25.31
C CYS A 30 -21.89 15.13 26.23
N THR A 31 -22.20 14.67 27.45
CA THR A 31 -21.32 13.79 28.23
C THR A 31 -22.00 12.44 28.32
N GLN A 32 -22.31 11.84 27.17
CA GLN A 32 -22.45 10.40 27.11
C GLN A 32 -21.11 9.87 26.62
N ALA A 33 -20.34 9.34 27.56
CA ALA A 33 -19.33 8.35 27.25
C ALA A 33 -20.09 7.20 26.58
N ASP A 34 -19.82 7.02 25.29
CA ASP A 34 -20.35 5.90 24.52
C ASP A 34 -19.85 4.61 25.19
N THR A 35 -20.80 3.73 25.48
CA THR A 35 -20.52 2.53 26.27
C THR A 35 -19.85 1.52 25.35
N VAL A 36 -18.51 1.51 25.36
CA VAL A 36 -17.70 0.52 24.65
C VAL A 36 -18.09 -0.87 25.16
N ALA A 37 -18.44 -1.75 24.23
CA ALA A 37 -18.60 -3.17 24.51
C ALA A 37 -17.21 -3.74 24.86
N VAL A 38 -17.00 -3.88 26.17
CA VAL A 38 -15.85 -4.55 26.78
C VAL A 38 -16.02 -6.05 26.56
N LEU A 39 -14.97 -6.72 26.04
CA LEU A 39 -14.87 -8.18 26.07
C LEU A 39 -15.20 -8.68 27.47
N PRO A 40 -16.10 -9.67 27.67
CA PRO A 40 -16.32 -10.24 28.98
C PRO A 40 -15.00 -10.90 29.44
N GLY A 41 -14.20 -10.19 30.24
CA GLY A 41 -12.93 -10.68 30.77
C GLY A 41 -11.72 -9.76 30.61
N VAL A 42 -11.73 -8.76 29.72
CA VAL A 42 -10.66 -7.75 29.64
C VAL A 42 -11.28 -6.36 29.58
N GLY A 43 -11.16 -5.61 30.67
CA GLY A 43 -11.63 -4.23 30.79
C GLY A 43 -11.01 -3.33 29.71
N ALA A 44 -11.60 -2.15 29.44
CA ALA A 44 -10.86 -1.09 28.78
C ALA A 44 -9.65 -0.73 29.65
N ILE A 45 -8.46 -0.72 29.05
CA ILE A 45 -7.19 -0.62 29.78
C ILE A 45 -6.61 0.74 29.46
N ASP A 46 -6.61 1.62 30.46
CA ASP A 46 -5.98 2.94 30.34
C ASP A 46 -4.52 2.76 29.97
N ALA A 47 -4.10 3.41 28.88
CA ALA A 47 -2.72 3.41 28.42
C ALA A 47 -1.78 3.88 29.55
N GLY A 48 -0.98 2.95 30.08
CA GLY A 48 0.08 3.26 31.03
C GLY A 48 1.14 4.20 30.45
N PRO A 49 2.13 4.64 31.25
CA PRO A 49 3.19 5.53 30.77
C PRO A 49 3.92 4.94 29.56
N ALA A 50 4.23 5.80 28.59
CA ALA A 50 4.83 5.42 27.31
C ALA A 50 6.14 4.62 27.48
N ALA A 51 6.26 3.52 26.74
CA ALA A 51 7.46 2.70 26.69
C ALA A 51 8.65 3.48 26.07
N PRO A 52 9.91 3.15 26.40
CA PRO A 52 11.09 3.81 25.82
C PRO A 52 11.28 3.59 24.30
N ALA A 53 10.46 2.75 23.66
CA ALA A 53 10.44 2.54 22.21
C ALA A 53 9.77 3.68 21.40
N CYS A 54 9.24 4.70 22.07
CA CYS A 54 8.36 5.72 21.49
C CYS A 54 9.07 7.00 21.04
N VAL A 55 10.20 6.91 20.33
CA VAL A 55 10.78 8.09 19.67
C VAL A 55 10.06 8.32 18.34
N ALA A 56 9.64 9.56 18.11
CA ALA A 56 8.47 9.96 17.34
C ALA A 56 8.49 9.80 15.80
N ASP A 57 9.42 9.04 15.22
CA ASP A 57 9.64 9.08 13.77
C ASP A 57 9.08 7.86 12.99
N GLY A 58 8.33 6.97 13.65
CA GLY A 58 7.55 5.92 12.98
C GLY A 58 8.36 4.70 12.48
N ALA A 59 9.68 4.68 12.66
CA ALA A 59 10.48 3.46 12.54
C ALA A 59 10.59 2.78 13.90
N LEU A 60 10.33 1.47 13.91
CA LEU A 60 10.50 0.64 15.09
C LEU A 60 11.82 -0.15 14.98
N LEU A 61 12.47 -0.33 16.12
CA LEU A 61 13.58 -1.26 16.26
C LEU A 61 13.03 -2.63 16.67
N LEU A 62 13.14 -3.59 15.77
CA LEU A 62 12.92 -5.01 16.03
C LEU A 62 14.27 -5.73 16.16
N LEU A 63 14.23 -7.05 16.30
CA LEU A 63 15.39 -7.92 16.26
C LEU A 63 15.34 -8.75 14.98
N ASP A 64 16.46 -8.84 14.29
CA ASP A 64 16.62 -9.81 13.20
C ASP A 64 16.74 -11.25 13.75
N PRO A 65 16.69 -12.28 12.89
CA PRO A 65 16.86 -13.68 13.33
C PRO A 65 18.20 -13.98 14.01
N ALA A 66 19.22 -13.16 13.79
CA ALA A 66 20.52 -13.26 14.45
C ALA A 66 20.56 -12.53 15.81
N GLY A 67 19.47 -11.85 16.19
CA GLY A 67 19.34 -11.06 17.41
C GLY A 67 19.97 -9.66 17.33
N ALA A 68 20.32 -9.19 16.13
CA ALA A 68 20.82 -7.84 15.92
C ALA A 68 19.66 -6.83 15.78
N PRO A 69 19.85 -5.56 16.18
CA PRO A 69 18.82 -4.54 16.03
C PRO A 69 18.52 -4.29 14.55
N LEU A 70 17.24 -4.35 14.20
CA LEU A 70 16.71 -4.22 12.86
C LEU A 70 15.78 -3.02 12.80
N CYS A 71 16.00 -2.12 11.85
CA CYS A 71 15.11 -0.99 11.65
C CYS A 71 14.07 -1.28 10.58
N THR A 72 12.79 -1.30 10.97
CA THR A 72 11.66 -1.54 10.05
C THR A 72 11.55 -0.43 8.99
N GLY A 73 12.04 0.78 9.29
CA GLY A 73 12.18 1.89 8.34
C GLY A 73 13.09 1.58 7.16
N ALA A 74 14.27 1.02 7.43
CA ALA A 74 15.23 0.66 6.39
C ALA A 74 14.75 -0.52 5.54
N GLN A 75 14.09 -1.50 6.16
CA GLN A 75 13.47 -2.61 5.44
C GLN A 75 12.36 -2.12 4.51
N ALA A 76 11.49 -1.23 4.99
CA ALA A 76 10.41 -0.66 4.19
C ALA A 76 10.94 0.10 2.97
N GLU A 77 11.98 0.93 3.16
CA GLU A 77 12.60 1.68 2.07
C GLU A 77 13.16 0.75 0.98
N ALA A 78 13.78 -0.37 1.37
CA ALA A 78 14.29 -1.36 0.44
C ALA A 78 13.17 -2.16 -0.26
N ALA A 79 12.13 -2.55 0.48
CA ALA A 79 11.04 -3.38 -0.03
C ALA A 79 10.08 -2.61 -0.95
N PHE A 80 9.81 -1.34 -0.66
CA PHE A 80 8.76 -0.56 -1.33
C PHE A 80 9.32 0.49 -2.30
N ALA A 81 10.35 0.09 -3.06
CA ALA A 81 10.92 0.89 -4.13
C ALA A 81 9.92 1.14 -5.28
N HIS A 82 8.93 0.27 -5.47
CA HIS A 82 7.95 0.32 -6.56
C HIS A 82 6.52 0.45 -6.02
N ALA A 83 5.59 0.96 -6.85
CA ALA A 83 4.15 0.91 -6.57
C ALA A 83 3.69 -0.54 -6.45
N LEU A 84 4.14 -1.37 -7.39
CA LEU A 84 3.93 -2.81 -7.41
C LEU A 84 5.25 -3.53 -7.67
N CYS A 85 5.58 -4.48 -6.81
CA CYS A 85 6.53 -5.55 -7.06
C CYS A 85 5.80 -6.90 -7.05
N ALA A 86 5.85 -7.64 -8.15
CA ALA A 86 5.29 -8.99 -8.24
C ALA A 86 6.40 -10.02 -8.55
N CYS A 87 6.54 -11.03 -7.68
CA CYS A 87 7.58 -12.06 -7.83
C CYS A 87 7.35 -13.05 -8.97
N ALA A 88 6.10 -13.25 -9.37
CA ALA A 88 5.74 -14.20 -10.40
C ALA A 88 4.94 -13.53 -11.52
N GLU A 89 3.82 -12.89 -11.23
CA GLU A 89 2.93 -12.44 -12.32
C GLU A 89 2.05 -11.25 -11.93
N LEU A 90 1.75 -10.41 -12.92
CA LEU A 90 0.63 -9.48 -12.90
C LEU A 90 -0.42 -9.94 -13.91
N THR A 91 -1.61 -10.28 -13.44
CA THR A 91 -2.75 -10.66 -14.27
C THR A 91 -3.94 -9.77 -13.96
N THR A 92 -4.44 -9.02 -14.95
CA THR A 92 -5.60 -8.14 -14.79
C THR A 92 -6.66 -8.43 -15.85
N SER A 93 -7.92 -8.50 -15.46
CA SER A 93 -9.03 -8.68 -16.41
C SER A 93 -9.68 -7.37 -16.82
N ASP A 94 -9.34 -6.27 -16.16
CA ASP A 94 -9.87 -4.93 -16.35
C ASP A 94 -8.73 -3.90 -16.26
N ALA A 95 -9.06 -2.61 -16.30
CA ALA A 95 -8.12 -1.51 -16.25
C ALA A 95 -7.23 -1.57 -14.99
N PHE A 96 -5.94 -1.37 -15.19
CA PHE A 96 -4.95 -1.23 -14.12
C PHE A 96 -4.22 0.10 -14.28
N ALA A 97 -4.15 0.84 -13.19
CA ALA A 97 -3.44 2.11 -13.10
C ALA A 97 -2.43 2.08 -11.95
N ALA A 98 -1.24 2.63 -12.17
CA ALA A 98 -0.26 2.89 -11.14
C ALA A 98 0.29 4.31 -11.26
N ASP A 99 0.26 5.05 -10.16
CA ASP A 99 0.81 6.39 -10.04
C ASP A 99 1.46 6.58 -8.66
N ALA A 100 1.83 7.81 -8.33
CA ALA A 100 2.45 8.11 -7.05
C ALA A 100 1.98 9.44 -6.45
N PHE A 101 2.24 9.59 -5.16
CA PHE A 101 2.20 10.82 -4.40
C PHE A 101 3.22 10.78 -3.25
N ASP A 102 3.30 11.86 -2.47
CA ASP A 102 4.12 11.93 -1.25
C ASP A 102 3.22 12.38 -0.10
N SER A 103 2.87 11.46 0.81
CA SER A 103 1.99 11.78 1.94
C SER A 103 2.57 12.82 2.90
N ALA A 104 3.89 13.06 2.88
CA ALA A 104 4.49 14.16 3.63
C ALA A 104 4.12 15.54 3.06
N SER A 105 3.70 15.60 1.79
CA SER A 105 3.29 16.82 1.09
C SER A 105 1.77 17.05 1.13
N GLY A 106 0.99 16.06 1.57
CA GLY A 106 -0.47 16.14 1.69
C GLY A 106 -1.17 14.86 1.22
N PRO A 107 -2.52 14.82 1.29
CA PRO A 107 -3.31 13.72 0.75
C PRO A 107 -3.12 13.60 -0.77
N TYR A 108 -3.42 12.42 -1.31
CA TYR A 108 -3.47 12.20 -2.76
C TYR A 108 -4.46 13.18 -3.42
N ASP A 109 -3.97 13.98 -4.37
CA ASP A 109 -4.78 14.96 -5.12
C ASP A 109 -4.61 14.81 -6.63
N ILE A 110 -3.36 14.85 -7.10
CA ILE A 110 -2.96 14.85 -8.49
C ILE A 110 -1.94 13.71 -8.65
N PRO A 111 -2.23 12.74 -9.53
CA PRO A 111 -1.30 11.65 -9.78
C PRO A 111 0.04 12.14 -10.31
N GLN A 112 1.11 11.77 -9.62
CA GLN A 112 2.49 12.13 -9.95
C GLN A 112 3.18 10.99 -10.70
N ALA A 113 4.26 11.33 -11.40
CA ALA A 113 5.14 10.35 -12.02
C ALA A 113 6.06 9.73 -10.96
N SER A 114 5.76 8.51 -10.52
CA SER A 114 6.64 7.60 -9.77
C SER A 114 5.96 6.24 -9.49
N GLY A 115 4.88 5.91 -10.21
CA GLY A 115 4.10 4.70 -10.03
C GLY A 115 4.77 3.49 -10.67
N ASP A 116 6.03 3.25 -10.35
CA ASP A 116 6.83 2.20 -11.01
C ASP A 116 6.23 0.81 -10.75
N VAL A 117 6.14 0.00 -11.80
CA VAL A 117 5.64 -1.38 -11.74
C VAL A 117 6.76 -2.34 -12.16
N ALA A 118 7.06 -3.27 -11.26
CA ALA A 118 8.12 -4.26 -11.40
C ALA A 118 7.54 -5.67 -11.29
N VAL A 119 7.79 -6.51 -12.29
CA VAL A 119 7.30 -7.89 -12.34
C VAL A 119 8.45 -8.81 -12.75
N ASN A 120 8.75 -9.81 -11.92
CA ASN A 120 9.81 -10.78 -12.20
C ASN A 120 9.42 -11.80 -13.28
N GLY A 121 8.12 -12.10 -13.43
CA GLY A 121 7.62 -12.90 -14.55
C GLY A 121 6.77 -12.06 -15.50
N ASP A 122 5.65 -12.63 -15.93
CA ASP A 122 4.88 -12.13 -17.07
C ASP A 122 3.82 -11.10 -16.64
N VAL A 123 3.41 -10.26 -17.60
CA VAL A 123 2.30 -9.33 -17.46
C VAL A 123 1.21 -9.70 -18.46
N GLN A 124 0.00 -9.94 -17.97
CA GLN A 124 -1.17 -10.25 -18.77
C GLN A 124 -2.32 -9.31 -18.38
N ALA A 125 -2.83 -8.51 -19.31
CA ALA A 125 -3.88 -7.54 -19.05
C ALA A 125 -4.97 -7.54 -20.12
N ASN A 126 -6.19 -7.93 -19.79
CA ASN A 126 -7.31 -7.84 -20.73
C ASN A 126 -7.87 -6.40 -20.82
N GLY A 127 -7.52 -5.53 -19.88
CA GLY A 127 -7.87 -4.11 -19.89
C GLY A 127 -6.72 -3.21 -20.34
N SER A 128 -6.88 -1.91 -20.09
CA SER A 128 -5.80 -0.93 -20.26
C SER A 128 -4.81 -0.99 -19.10
N LEU A 129 -3.52 -0.88 -19.40
CA LEU A 129 -2.44 -0.66 -18.43
C LEU A 129 -1.98 0.79 -18.52
N ASP A 130 -2.14 1.57 -17.45
CA ASP A 130 -1.64 2.94 -17.32
C ASP A 130 -0.61 3.00 -16.18
N VAL A 131 0.65 3.22 -16.53
CA VAL A 131 1.76 3.25 -15.57
C VAL A 131 2.44 4.62 -15.64
N ARG A 132 2.17 5.47 -14.64
CA ARG A 132 2.82 6.77 -14.46
C ARG A 132 4.19 6.65 -13.83
N GLY A 133 5.05 5.85 -14.46
CA GLY A 133 6.37 5.46 -13.98
C GLY A 133 7.03 4.52 -14.97
N ALA A 134 8.02 3.77 -14.51
CA ALA A 134 8.63 2.69 -15.28
C ALA A 134 7.77 1.42 -15.22
N LEU A 135 7.72 0.66 -16.32
CA LEU A 135 7.20 -0.72 -16.33
C LEU A 135 8.34 -1.67 -16.68
N THR A 136 8.64 -2.62 -15.80
CA THR A 136 9.62 -3.69 -16.05
C THR A 136 8.98 -5.05 -15.84
N SER A 137 9.04 -5.91 -16.86
CA SER A 137 8.70 -7.35 -16.79
C SER A 137 9.89 -8.16 -17.24
N ALA A 138 10.39 -9.07 -16.39
CA ALA A 138 11.51 -9.95 -16.74
C ALA A 138 11.07 -11.32 -17.29
N GLY A 139 9.76 -11.62 -17.27
CA GLY A 139 9.23 -12.90 -17.72
C GLY A 139 9.42 -13.17 -19.21
N ALA A 140 9.70 -14.43 -19.53
CA ALA A 140 9.91 -14.87 -20.92
C ALA A 140 8.60 -14.89 -21.74
N GLY A 141 7.45 -15.01 -21.07
CA GLY A 141 6.15 -14.83 -21.69
C GLY A 141 5.90 -13.37 -22.08
N GLY A 142 6.52 -12.41 -21.39
CA GLY A 142 6.52 -10.99 -21.74
C GLY A 142 5.28 -10.24 -21.28
N ILE A 143 4.92 -9.20 -22.04
CA ILE A 143 3.81 -8.30 -21.75
C ILE A 143 2.73 -8.50 -22.82
N ARG A 144 1.59 -9.04 -22.40
CA ARG A 144 0.41 -9.23 -23.25
C ARG A 144 -0.73 -8.38 -22.75
N PHE A 145 -1.39 -7.70 -23.68
CA PHE A 145 -2.56 -6.91 -23.34
C PHE A 145 -3.56 -6.86 -24.50
N GLU A 146 -4.79 -6.37 -24.25
CA GLU A 146 -5.83 -6.30 -25.29
C GLU A 146 -6.01 -4.90 -25.89
N ASP A 147 -6.09 -3.85 -25.06
CA ASP A 147 -6.44 -2.49 -25.53
C ASP A 147 -5.25 -1.52 -25.57
N ARG A 148 -4.78 -1.06 -24.41
CA ARG A 148 -3.78 0.01 -24.34
C ARG A 148 -2.74 -0.27 -23.27
N LEU A 149 -1.48 0.00 -23.59
CA LEU A 149 -0.38 0.13 -22.63
C LEU A 149 0.18 1.56 -22.72
N ALA A 150 0.07 2.33 -21.64
CA ALA A 150 0.68 3.63 -21.49
C ALA A 150 1.73 3.60 -20.37
N VAL A 151 2.94 4.08 -20.65
CA VAL A 151 4.05 4.13 -19.70
C VAL A 151 4.73 5.50 -19.80
N ASP A 152 4.66 6.29 -18.73
CA ASP A 152 5.27 7.63 -18.70
C ASP A 152 6.81 7.60 -18.51
N GLY A 153 7.34 6.47 -18.05
CA GLY A 153 8.77 6.22 -17.88
C GLY A 153 9.34 5.23 -18.89
N PRO A 154 10.46 4.56 -18.56
CA PRO A 154 11.01 3.52 -19.41
C PRO A 154 10.19 2.22 -19.36
N LEU A 155 10.10 1.54 -20.50
CA LEU A 155 9.51 0.20 -20.63
C LEU A 155 10.62 -0.84 -20.82
N ARG A 156 10.62 -1.90 -20.00
CA ARG A 156 11.53 -3.05 -20.13
C ARG A 156 10.76 -4.36 -20.16
N GLY A 157 11.00 -5.18 -21.19
CA GLY A 157 10.34 -6.47 -21.36
C GLY A 157 11.32 -7.58 -21.70
N GLY A 158 11.35 -8.64 -20.88
CA GLY A 158 12.17 -9.83 -21.08
C GLY A 158 11.60 -10.81 -22.12
N GLY A 159 10.33 -10.65 -22.50
CA GLY A 159 9.62 -11.47 -23.47
C GLY A 159 9.00 -10.68 -24.60
N VAL A 160 7.94 -11.22 -25.21
CA VAL A 160 7.22 -10.54 -26.29
C VAL A 160 6.43 -9.34 -25.78
N LEU A 161 6.15 -8.39 -26.66
CA LEU A 161 5.16 -7.33 -26.44
C LEU A 161 4.04 -7.52 -27.45
N GLU A 162 2.88 -7.98 -26.99
CA GLU A 162 1.84 -8.51 -27.87
C GLU A 162 0.45 -7.98 -27.52
N ALA A 163 -0.18 -7.35 -28.51
CA ALA A 163 -1.59 -6.96 -28.50
C ALA A 163 -2.03 -6.70 -29.95
N ALA A 164 -2.61 -7.69 -30.63
CA ALA A 164 -2.87 -7.59 -32.08
C ALA A 164 -3.69 -6.35 -32.49
N ALA A 165 -4.62 -5.92 -31.63
CA ALA A 165 -5.43 -4.71 -31.81
C ALA A 165 -4.99 -3.55 -30.87
N GLY A 166 -3.98 -3.78 -30.05
CA GLY A 166 -3.61 -2.88 -28.97
C GLY A 166 -2.63 -1.78 -29.38
N ARG A 167 -2.60 -0.73 -28.56
CA ARG A 167 -1.75 0.45 -28.73
C ARG A 167 -0.78 0.58 -27.58
N VAL A 168 0.47 0.91 -27.90
CA VAL A 168 1.52 1.20 -26.91
C VAL A 168 1.98 2.64 -27.04
N GLU A 169 2.02 3.34 -25.90
CA GLU A 169 2.58 4.67 -25.74
C GLU A 169 3.64 4.63 -24.63
N VAL A 170 4.89 4.92 -24.97
CA VAL A 170 6.00 5.03 -24.02
C VAL A 170 6.64 6.40 -24.16
N THR A 171 6.62 7.19 -23.09
CA THR A 171 7.25 8.51 -23.06
C THR A 171 8.78 8.42 -22.92
N GLY A 172 9.28 7.35 -22.29
CA GLY A 172 10.72 7.08 -22.13
C GLY A 172 11.35 6.20 -23.21
N ASP A 173 12.47 5.55 -22.84
CA ASP A 173 13.11 4.50 -23.63
C ASP A 173 12.35 3.17 -23.49
N ALA A 174 12.40 2.32 -24.51
CA ALA A 174 11.83 0.98 -24.50
C ALA A 174 12.90 -0.07 -24.82
N GLU A 175 13.12 -1.05 -23.95
CA GLU A 175 14.06 -2.17 -24.15
C GLU A 175 13.31 -3.51 -24.12
N LEU A 176 13.18 -4.16 -25.27
CA LEU A 176 12.38 -5.38 -25.43
C LEU A 176 13.27 -6.51 -25.95
N ALA A 177 13.27 -7.65 -25.25
CA ALA A 177 14.12 -8.80 -25.57
C ALA A 177 13.53 -9.76 -26.61
N ALA A 178 12.25 -9.61 -26.99
CA ALA A 178 11.63 -10.46 -28.02
C ALA A 178 10.73 -9.65 -28.97
N ALA A 179 9.96 -10.37 -29.79
CA ALA A 179 9.14 -9.80 -30.84
C ALA A 179 8.06 -8.83 -30.32
N ILE A 180 7.74 -7.84 -31.15
CA ILE A 180 6.67 -6.86 -30.92
C ILE A 180 5.59 -7.08 -31.98
N THR A 181 4.34 -7.28 -31.56
CA THR A 181 3.16 -7.44 -32.44
C THR A 181 2.01 -6.56 -31.95
N LEU A 182 1.74 -5.46 -32.65
CA LEU A 182 0.83 -4.39 -32.21
C LEU A 182 0.01 -3.78 -33.35
N ALA A 183 -1.07 -3.09 -33.01
CA ALA A 183 -1.76 -2.21 -33.97
C ALA A 183 -0.99 -0.90 -34.16
N ALA A 184 -0.65 -0.21 -33.07
CA ALA A 184 0.15 1.02 -33.08
C ALA A 184 1.22 1.01 -31.98
N LEU A 185 2.35 1.65 -32.25
CA LEU A 185 3.48 1.77 -31.34
C LEU A 185 4.04 3.18 -31.40
N ARG A 186 4.08 3.83 -30.23
CA ARG A 186 4.77 5.09 -30.02
C ARG A 186 5.78 4.94 -28.88
N VAL A 187 7.02 5.30 -29.16
CA VAL A 187 8.12 5.41 -28.19
C VAL A 187 8.82 6.74 -28.43
N ASP A 188 8.64 7.70 -27.53
CA ASP A 188 9.22 9.03 -27.66
C ASP A 188 10.75 9.00 -27.54
N GLY A 189 11.29 8.08 -26.74
CA GLY A 189 12.71 7.81 -26.62
C GLY A 189 13.23 6.81 -27.66
N ARG A 190 14.19 6.00 -27.24
CA ARG A 190 14.80 4.95 -28.06
C ARG A 190 14.12 3.61 -27.81
N LEU A 191 13.76 2.92 -28.89
CA LEU A 191 13.42 1.50 -28.89
C LEU A 191 14.69 0.66 -29.14
N ARG A 192 15.09 -0.17 -28.17
CA ARG A 192 16.12 -1.21 -28.31
C ARG A 192 15.46 -2.58 -28.45
N LEU A 193 15.84 -3.29 -29.51
CA LEU A 193 15.24 -4.57 -29.90
C LEU A 193 16.31 -5.47 -30.55
N PRO A 194 16.43 -6.77 -30.23
CA PRO A 194 17.41 -7.65 -30.86
C PRO A 194 17.34 -7.66 -32.39
N GLU A 195 18.47 -7.96 -33.04
CA GLU A 195 18.53 -8.05 -34.52
C GLU A 195 17.55 -9.08 -35.08
N SER A 196 17.37 -10.21 -34.39
CA SER A 196 16.47 -11.29 -34.80
C SER A 196 15.01 -11.07 -34.43
N ALA A 197 14.70 -10.08 -33.59
CA ALA A 197 13.34 -9.86 -33.11
C ALA A 197 12.48 -9.13 -34.15
N ALA A 198 11.30 -9.69 -34.43
CA ALA A 198 10.35 -9.10 -35.35
C ALA A 198 9.71 -7.85 -34.75
N LEU A 199 9.56 -6.80 -35.58
CA LEU A 199 8.79 -5.60 -35.27
C LEU A 199 7.60 -5.57 -36.22
N GLN A 200 6.44 -6.02 -35.74
CA GLN A 200 5.19 -6.11 -36.50
C GLN A 200 4.19 -5.10 -35.94
N VAL A 201 4.13 -3.93 -36.54
CA VAL A 201 3.17 -2.88 -36.19
C VAL A 201 2.31 -2.60 -37.42
N SER A 202 0.99 -2.63 -37.26
CA SER A 202 0.05 -2.44 -38.37
C SER A 202 0.10 -1.00 -38.91
N GLU A 203 0.20 -0.03 -38.00
CA GLU A 203 0.44 1.37 -38.29
C GLU A 203 1.94 1.67 -38.36
N ALA A 204 2.33 2.76 -39.03
CA ALA A 204 3.73 3.18 -39.06
C ALA A 204 4.17 3.54 -37.63
N PRO A 205 5.21 2.89 -37.06
CA PRO A 205 5.60 3.15 -35.68
C PRO A 205 6.23 4.54 -35.52
N GLU A 206 5.89 5.22 -34.44
CA GLU A 206 6.44 6.53 -34.06
C GLU A 206 7.58 6.30 -33.05
N LEU A 207 8.83 6.36 -33.52
CA LEU A 207 10.01 6.07 -32.69
C LEU A 207 10.97 7.27 -32.68
N GLY A 208 11.43 7.68 -31.51
CA GLY A 208 12.52 8.66 -31.39
C GLY A 208 13.83 8.14 -31.98
N ALA A 209 14.16 6.88 -31.67
CA ALA A 209 15.25 6.13 -32.30
C ALA A 209 14.99 4.61 -32.28
N LEU A 210 15.56 3.88 -33.24
CA LEU A 210 15.59 2.41 -33.24
C LEU A 210 17.03 1.92 -33.14
N GLU A 211 17.33 1.13 -32.11
CA GLU A 211 18.61 0.47 -31.90
C GLU A 211 18.44 -1.05 -31.98
N ARG A 212 19.24 -1.70 -32.83
CA ARG A 212 19.29 -3.16 -32.92
C ARG A 212 20.45 -3.67 -32.07
N ALA A 213 20.14 -4.22 -30.91
CA ALA A 213 21.10 -4.76 -29.97
C ALA A 213 20.43 -5.78 -29.04
N ASP A 214 21.21 -6.73 -28.52
CA ASP A 214 20.71 -7.70 -27.54
C ASP A 214 20.20 -6.99 -26.29
N VAL A 215 19.08 -7.46 -25.76
CA VAL A 215 18.44 -6.96 -24.55
C VAL A 215 18.31 -8.12 -23.57
N SER A 216 18.70 -7.87 -22.32
CA SER A 216 18.48 -8.78 -21.20
C SER A 216 17.87 -7.97 -20.05
N VAL A 217 16.73 -8.41 -19.55
CA VAL A 217 16.03 -7.78 -18.42
C VAL A 217 16.21 -8.67 -17.20
N ALA A 218 16.91 -8.17 -16.18
CA ALA A 218 17.05 -8.88 -14.91
C ALA A 218 15.74 -8.81 -14.12
N PRO A 219 15.44 -9.79 -13.25
CA PRO A 219 14.32 -9.72 -12.31
C PRO A 219 14.37 -8.41 -11.49
N PRO A 220 13.37 -7.52 -11.59
CA PRO A 220 13.40 -6.22 -10.91
C PRO A 220 13.09 -6.29 -9.40
N CYS A 221 12.41 -7.33 -8.94
CA CYS A 221 12.00 -7.52 -7.54
C CYS A 221 12.93 -8.49 -6.79
N ALA A 222 13.26 -8.13 -5.55
CA ALA A 222 14.07 -8.91 -4.60
C ALA A 222 13.32 -10.14 -4.04
N CYS A 223 13.00 -11.09 -4.91
CA CYS A 223 12.15 -12.24 -4.61
C CYS A 223 12.91 -13.54 -4.33
N ALA A 224 14.24 -13.56 -4.55
CA ALA A 224 15.03 -14.72 -4.21
C ALA A 224 15.02 -14.94 -2.69
N GLU A 225 15.06 -16.20 -2.25
CA GLU A 225 14.95 -16.55 -0.84
C GLU A 225 15.92 -15.77 0.06
N ALA A 226 17.16 -15.55 -0.41
CA ALA A 226 18.19 -14.80 0.32
C ALA A 226 18.01 -13.27 0.33
N GLU A 227 17.12 -12.74 -0.52
CA GLU A 227 16.84 -11.30 -0.63
C GLU A 227 15.55 -10.91 0.10
N ARG A 228 14.70 -11.89 0.44
CA ARG A 228 13.43 -11.67 1.13
C ARG A 228 13.65 -11.38 2.62
N ILE A 229 12.74 -10.59 3.17
CA ILE A 229 12.62 -10.36 4.61
C ILE A 229 12.12 -11.65 5.26
N ASP A 230 12.86 -12.18 6.24
CA ASP A 230 12.48 -13.36 7.02
C ASP A 230 11.50 -12.96 8.13
N VAL A 231 10.26 -12.65 7.73
CA VAL A 231 9.19 -12.20 8.65
C VAL A 231 8.97 -13.21 9.78
N ALA A 232 8.96 -14.51 9.47
CA ALA A 232 8.76 -15.55 10.47
C ALA A 232 9.94 -15.63 11.46
N GLY A 233 11.18 -15.52 10.97
CA GLY A 233 12.37 -15.46 11.79
C GLY A 233 12.42 -14.22 12.70
N GLU A 234 12.02 -13.05 12.20
CA GLU A 234 11.93 -11.80 12.99
C GLU A 234 10.90 -11.92 14.12
N VAL A 235 9.71 -12.43 13.81
CA VAL A 235 8.67 -12.67 14.83
C VAL A 235 9.15 -13.68 15.87
N ALA A 236 9.80 -14.77 15.46
CA ALA A 236 10.35 -15.77 16.37
C ALA A 236 11.47 -15.22 17.26
N ALA A 237 12.38 -14.42 16.70
CA ALA A 237 13.45 -13.76 17.45
C ALA A 237 12.89 -12.77 18.48
N PHE A 238 11.88 -11.99 18.08
CA PHE A 238 11.19 -11.09 19.00
C PHE A 238 10.48 -11.84 20.12
N ALA A 239 9.74 -12.90 19.80
CA ALA A 239 9.07 -13.74 20.80
C ALA A 239 10.07 -14.34 21.80
N ALA A 240 11.20 -14.84 21.32
CA ALA A 240 12.25 -15.42 22.17
C ALA A 240 12.92 -14.37 23.09
N SER A 241 12.92 -13.10 22.72
CA SER A 241 13.52 -12.03 23.53
C SER A 241 12.75 -11.73 24.82
N GLY A 242 11.45 -12.04 24.87
CA GLY A 242 10.56 -11.66 25.97
C GLY A 242 10.38 -10.15 26.16
N ALA A 243 10.84 -9.32 25.21
CA ALA A 243 10.83 -7.86 25.30
C ALA A 243 9.56 -7.21 24.69
N HIS A 244 8.41 -7.85 24.90
CA HIS A 244 7.10 -7.39 24.46
C HIS A 244 6.33 -6.67 25.57
N ASP A 245 5.44 -5.77 25.18
CA ASP A 245 4.76 -4.79 26.02
C ASP A 245 3.31 -5.22 26.38
N ASP A 246 2.94 -6.48 26.11
CA ASP A 246 1.57 -7.01 26.32
C ASP A 246 1.05 -6.78 27.74
N ALA A 247 1.95 -6.91 28.73
CA ALA A 247 1.61 -6.73 30.14
C ALA A 247 1.18 -5.29 30.49
N LEU A 248 1.58 -4.28 29.70
CA LEU A 248 1.08 -2.90 29.84
C LEU A 248 -0.43 -2.82 29.60
N LEU A 249 -0.95 -3.73 28.77
CA LEU A 249 -2.36 -3.88 28.46
C LEU A 249 -2.96 -5.12 29.17
N GLY A 250 -2.32 -5.70 30.18
CA GLY A 250 -2.84 -6.93 30.80
C GLY A 250 -3.13 -8.07 29.81
N LEU A 251 -2.46 -8.06 28.65
CA LEU A 251 -2.58 -9.07 27.61
C LEU A 251 -1.51 -10.13 27.79
N THR A 252 -1.74 -11.28 27.17
CA THR A 252 -0.79 -12.37 27.00
C THR A 252 -0.75 -12.74 25.53
N PRO A 253 0.29 -13.44 25.04
CA PRO A 253 0.34 -13.90 23.66
C PRO A 253 -0.88 -14.75 23.24
N ALA A 254 -1.53 -15.43 24.19
CA ALA A 254 -2.71 -16.26 23.94
C ALA A 254 -4.05 -15.48 23.98
N SER A 255 -4.05 -14.18 24.32
CA SER A 255 -5.27 -13.42 24.64
C SER A 255 -6.30 -13.34 23.50
N LEU A 256 -5.86 -13.49 22.25
CA LEU A 256 -6.73 -13.50 21.05
C LEU A 256 -6.74 -14.84 20.31
N SER A 257 -6.29 -15.92 20.95
CA SER A 257 -6.13 -17.20 20.24
C SER A 257 -7.43 -17.92 19.90
N ASP A 258 -8.51 -17.64 20.63
CA ASP A 258 -9.86 -18.21 20.46
C ASP A 258 -10.93 -17.15 20.84
N ALA A 259 -10.74 -15.90 20.39
CA ALA A 259 -11.71 -14.84 20.67
C ALA A 259 -12.99 -15.03 19.84
N SER A 260 -14.10 -14.49 20.31
CA SER A 260 -15.37 -14.56 19.57
C SER A 260 -16.19 -13.28 19.67
N GLY A 261 -17.07 -13.06 18.69
CA GLY A 261 -17.88 -11.86 18.58
C GLY A 261 -17.08 -10.64 18.10
N ALA A 262 -17.60 -9.45 18.35
CA ALA A 262 -16.90 -8.21 18.00
C ALA A 262 -15.78 -7.92 19.00
N VAL A 263 -14.55 -7.91 18.52
CA VAL A 263 -13.33 -7.66 19.31
C VAL A 263 -12.78 -6.27 18.95
N ALA A 264 -12.44 -5.49 19.97
CA ALA A 264 -11.74 -4.22 19.82
C ALA A 264 -10.43 -4.26 20.62
N LEU A 265 -9.34 -3.85 19.99
CA LEU A 265 -8.00 -3.74 20.59
C LEU A 265 -7.49 -2.32 20.38
N GLU A 266 -7.09 -1.65 21.44
CA GLU A 266 -6.43 -0.35 21.36
C GLU A 266 -4.95 -0.51 21.68
N LEU A 267 -4.10 -0.16 20.72
CA LEU A 267 -2.65 -0.24 20.83
C LEU A 267 -2.09 1.15 21.15
N PRO A 268 -1.58 1.37 22.37
CA PRO A 268 -0.74 2.52 22.64
C PRO A 268 0.61 2.32 21.96
N CYS A 269 1.56 3.21 22.21
CA CYS A 269 2.92 2.98 21.76
C CYS A 269 3.55 1.77 22.48
N GLY A 270 4.12 0.85 21.71
CA GLY A 270 4.71 -0.39 22.24
C GLY A 270 4.88 -1.48 21.19
N ARG A 271 5.39 -2.64 21.60
CA ARG A 271 5.56 -3.82 20.74
C ARG A 271 4.78 -4.99 21.34
N PHE A 272 3.77 -5.45 20.62
CA PHE A 272 2.80 -6.43 21.09
C PHE A 272 2.99 -7.76 20.36
N LEU A 273 2.81 -8.87 21.09
CA LEU A 273 2.97 -10.21 20.56
C LEU A 273 1.71 -11.03 20.78
N PHE A 274 1.28 -11.75 19.74
CA PHE A 274 0.27 -12.80 19.85
C PHE A 274 0.79 -14.10 19.23
N ASP A 275 0.43 -15.23 19.84
CA ASP A 275 0.73 -16.55 19.27
C ASP A 275 -0.03 -16.74 17.96
N ARG A 276 -1.30 -16.35 17.96
CA ARG A 276 -2.22 -16.28 16.81
C ARG A 276 -3.35 -15.31 17.14
N ILE A 277 -4.03 -14.82 16.10
CA ILE A 277 -5.27 -14.05 16.25
C ILE A 277 -6.38 -14.85 15.57
N GLN A 278 -7.35 -15.30 16.36
CA GLN A 278 -8.57 -15.95 15.89
C GLN A 278 -9.77 -15.21 16.46
N VAL A 279 -10.64 -14.74 15.58
CA VAL A 279 -11.93 -14.17 15.97
C VAL A 279 -13.05 -14.94 15.26
N ASP A 280 -13.74 -15.78 16.02
CA ASP A 280 -14.89 -16.55 15.57
C ASP A 280 -16.18 -15.72 15.70
N ASP A 281 -17.12 -15.91 14.78
CA ASP A 281 -18.46 -15.30 14.83
C ASP A 281 -18.48 -13.76 15.01
N GLY A 282 -17.48 -13.05 14.48
CA GLY A 282 -17.42 -11.59 14.54
C GLY A 282 -16.16 -10.99 13.92
N GLY A 283 -15.99 -9.67 14.10
CA GLY A 283 -14.89 -8.90 13.51
C GLY A 283 -13.88 -8.40 14.53
N LEU A 284 -12.71 -7.98 14.04
CA LEU A 284 -11.63 -7.39 14.80
C LEU A 284 -11.42 -5.93 14.39
N THR A 285 -11.47 -5.02 15.36
CA THR A 285 -11.04 -3.62 15.18
C THR A 285 -9.78 -3.37 16.00
N VAL A 286 -8.69 -2.97 15.35
CA VAL A 286 -7.46 -2.52 16.01
C VAL A 286 -7.34 -1.01 15.84
N ARG A 287 -7.27 -0.27 16.95
CA ARG A 287 -7.07 1.18 16.98
C ARG A 287 -5.67 1.49 17.45
N VAL A 288 -4.91 2.20 16.63
CA VAL A 288 -3.50 2.46 16.89
C VAL A 288 -3.34 3.91 17.33
N ALA A 289 -3.13 4.11 18.64
CA ALA A 289 -3.00 5.42 19.27
C ALA A 289 -1.56 5.99 19.23
N GLY A 290 -0.56 5.11 19.17
CA GLY A 290 0.86 5.47 19.15
C GLY A 290 1.63 4.76 18.05
N THR A 291 2.95 4.82 18.07
CA THR A 291 3.79 3.99 17.19
C THR A 291 3.86 2.58 17.77
N ALA A 292 3.25 1.61 17.10
CA ALA A 292 3.10 0.24 17.59
C ALA A 292 3.66 -0.79 16.60
N ALA A 293 4.29 -1.85 17.12
CA ALA A 293 4.47 -3.09 16.37
C ALA A 293 3.49 -4.12 16.90
N LEU A 294 2.80 -4.82 15.99
CA LEU A 294 1.96 -5.96 16.30
C LEU A 294 2.54 -7.18 15.59
N LEU A 295 3.08 -8.12 16.36
CA LEU A 295 3.70 -9.34 15.85
C LEU A 295 2.78 -10.53 16.14
N VAL A 296 2.56 -11.37 15.14
CA VAL A 296 1.73 -12.58 15.24
C VAL A 296 2.56 -13.79 14.81
N ALA A 297 2.82 -14.71 15.75
CA ALA A 297 3.70 -15.86 15.54
C ALA A 297 3.13 -16.94 14.61
N SER A 298 1.85 -16.83 14.27
CA SER A 298 1.15 -17.73 13.36
C SER A 298 0.19 -16.91 12.48
N ASP A 299 -1.04 -17.39 12.29
CA ASP A 299 -2.02 -16.79 11.40
C ASP A 299 -2.88 -15.73 12.10
N ILE A 300 -3.42 -14.82 11.29
CA ILE A 300 -4.60 -14.01 11.63
C ILE A 300 -5.79 -14.60 10.87
N THR A 301 -6.82 -15.01 11.59
CA THR A 301 -8.08 -15.49 11.03
C THR A 301 -9.26 -14.78 11.68
N VAL A 302 -10.06 -14.09 10.85
CA VAL A 302 -11.22 -13.31 11.30
C VAL A 302 -12.45 -13.71 10.48
N ALA A 303 -13.49 -14.22 11.16
CA ALA A 303 -14.73 -14.66 10.53
C ALA A 303 -15.59 -13.50 10.00
N GLY A 304 -15.44 -12.30 10.55
CA GLY A 304 -16.06 -11.06 10.10
C GLY A 304 -15.07 -10.07 9.49
N ASP A 305 -15.31 -8.78 9.72
CA ASP A 305 -14.45 -7.70 9.23
C ASP A 305 -13.14 -7.60 10.03
N LEU A 306 -12.03 -7.32 9.34
CA LEU A 306 -10.80 -6.84 9.96
C LEU A 306 -10.62 -5.35 9.63
N ARG A 307 -10.59 -4.53 10.67
CA ARG A 307 -10.39 -3.08 10.57
C ARG A 307 -9.19 -2.65 11.40
N ILE A 308 -8.25 -1.95 10.79
CA ILE A 308 -7.10 -1.34 11.46
C ILE A 308 -7.17 0.17 11.21
N GLU A 309 -7.38 0.93 12.28
CA GLU A 309 -7.54 2.39 12.26
C GLU A 309 -6.32 3.05 12.91
N LEU A 310 -5.72 4.01 12.20
CA LEU A 310 -4.74 4.91 12.82
C LEU A 310 -5.47 6.08 13.48
N LEU A 311 -5.23 6.28 14.77
CA LEU A 311 -5.61 7.53 15.45
C LEU A 311 -4.58 8.63 15.10
N PRO A 312 -4.86 9.92 15.37
CA PRO A 312 -3.91 10.99 15.10
C PRO A 312 -2.56 10.73 15.76
N GLY A 313 -1.49 10.64 14.96
CA GLY A 313 -0.15 10.30 15.47
C GLY A 313 0.12 8.81 15.67
N GLY A 314 -0.82 7.91 15.36
CA GLY A 314 -0.62 6.45 15.36
C GLY A 314 0.10 5.92 14.12
N ALA A 315 1.01 4.95 14.28
CA ALA A 315 1.71 4.27 13.20
C ALA A 315 1.84 2.78 13.54
N LEU A 316 1.79 1.89 12.55
CA LEU A 316 1.73 0.44 12.77
C LEU A 316 2.71 -0.32 11.88
N ASP A 317 3.49 -1.20 12.50
CA ASP A 317 4.14 -2.33 11.84
C ASP A 317 3.44 -3.62 12.25
N LEU A 318 2.73 -4.24 11.30
CA LEU A 318 2.07 -5.52 11.49
C LEU A 318 2.92 -6.62 10.85
N LEU A 319 3.48 -7.52 11.66
CA LEU A 319 4.25 -8.67 11.19
C LEU A 319 3.48 -9.95 11.49
N ILE A 320 3.18 -10.74 10.46
CA ILE A 320 2.44 -11.99 10.56
C ILE A 320 3.35 -13.09 10.02
N ALA A 321 3.79 -14.00 10.89
CA ALA A 321 4.65 -15.11 10.48
C ALA A 321 3.91 -16.07 9.53
N GLY A 322 2.59 -16.22 9.72
CA GLY A 322 1.72 -17.03 8.89
C GLY A 322 0.88 -16.22 7.89
N ASN A 323 -0.37 -16.67 7.73
CA ASN A 323 -1.33 -16.19 6.75
C ASN A 323 -2.31 -15.17 7.33
N LEU A 324 -2.93 -14.39 6.45
CA LEU A 324 -4.05 -13.51 6.77
C LEU A 324 -5.32 -14.01 6.08
N ASN A 325 -6.29 -14.46 6.88
CA ASN A 325 -7.57 -14.96 6.42
C ASN A 325 -8.70 -14.10 7.00
N VAL A 326 -9.41 -13.38 6.14
CA VAL A 326 -10.53 -12.52 6.53
C VAL A 326 -11.74 -12.86 5.67
N SER A 327 -12.85 -13.24 6.30
CA SER A 327 -14.08 -13.60 5.58
C SER A 327 -14.96 -12.37 5.27
N GLY A 328 -14.86 -11.32 6.08
CA GLY A 328 -15.55 -10.04 5.88
C GLY A 328 -14.72 -9.00 5.13
N ALA A 329 -14.99 -7.72 5.36
CA ALA A 329 -14.24 -6.63 4.77
C ALA A 329 -12.85 -6.47 5.40
N LEU A 330 -11.85 -6.18 4.56
CA LEU A 330 -10.51 -5.79 4.99
C LEU A 330 -10.33 -4.28 4.82
N ASN A 331 -10.13 -3.56 5.91
CA ASN A 331 -9.81 -2.13 5.90
C ASN A 331 -8.57 -1.91 6.76
N ILE A 332 -7.45 -1.53 6.15
CA ILE A 332 -6.20 -1.35 6.87
C ILE A 332 -5.64 0.04 6.60
N GLY A 333 -5.34 0.76 7.67
CA GLY A 333 -4.50 1.94 7.67
C GLY A 333 -5.23 3.23 7.29
N ASP A 334 -4.50 4.15 6.68
CA ASP A 334 -4.97 5.49 6.33
C ASP A 334 -4.50 5.83 4.92
N VAL A 335 -5.43 6.22 4.05
CA VAL A 335 -5.13 6.57 2.66
C VAL A 335 -4.45 7.94 2.52
N VAL A 336 -4.54 8.78 3.54
CA VAL A 336 -3.86 10.07 3.59
C VAL A 336 -2.39 9.91 3.96
N GLU A 337 -2.07 8.99 4.88
CA GLU A 337 -0.70 8.72 5.34
C GLU A 337 -0.36 7.20 5.30
N PRO A 338 -0.42 6.53 4.14
CA PRO A 338 -0.25 5.09 4.07
C PRO A 338 1.16 4.62 4.47
N ALA A 339 2.19 5.45 4.32
CA ALA A 339 3.54 5.18 4.84
C ALA A 339 3.61 4.93 6.35
N ARG A 340 2.55 5.25 7.11
CA ARG A 340 2.46 5.02 8.56
C ARG A 340 1.94 3.63 8.93
N THR A 341 1.46 2.85 7.95
CA THR A 341 1.06 1.46 8.15
C THR A 341 1.84 0.55 7.22
N ARG A 342 2.55 -0.42 7.81
CA ARG A 342 3.29 -1.45 7.07
C ARG A 342 2.83 -2.82 7.53
N VAL A 343 2.56 -3.70 6.58
CA VAL A 343 2.10 -5.07 6.83
C VAL A 343 3.08 -6.03 6.16
N TYR A 344 3.64 -6.96 6.94
CA TYR A 344 4.56 -7.98 6.48
C TYR A 344 3.96 -9.35 6.75
N LEU A 345 3.89 -10.20 5.71
CA LEU A 345 3.38 -11.56 5.80
C LEU A 345 4.46 -12.57 5.37
N GLY A 346 4.75 -13.51 6.26
CA GLY A 346 5.63 -14.66 6.01
C GLY A 346 4.89 -15.88 5.46
N GLY A 347 3.56 -15.87 5.46
CA GLY A 347 2.72 -16.97 4.98
C GLY A 347 2.83 -17.25 3.48
N VAL A 348 2.32 -18.43 3.11
CA VAL A 348 2.19 -18.89 1.74
C VAL A 348 0.72 -19.13 1.45
N GLY A 349 0.18 -18.55 0.39
CA GLY A 349 -1.24 -18.67 0.11
C GLY A 349 -1.78 -17.49 -0.69
N ALA A 350 -3.00 -17.07 -0.35
CA ALA A 350 -3.65 -15.96 -1.02
C ALA A 350 -4.41 -15.05 -0.04
N ILE A 351 -4.32 -13.74 -0.27
CA ILE A 351 -5.22 -12.74 0.30
C ILE A 351 -6.30 -12.48 -0.75
N ASN A 352 -7.55 -12.77 -0.42
CA ASN A 352 -8.69 -12.60 -1.33
C ASN A 352 -9.54 -11.40 -0.89
N LEU A 353 -9.63 -10.36 -1.72
CA LEU A 353 -10.49 -9.20 -1.50
C LEU A 353 -11.65 -9.23 -2.50
N ASN A 354 -12.79 -9.73 -2.06
CA ASN A 354 -13.98 -9.93 -2.92
C ASN A 354 -14.90 -8.71 -2.97
N ALA A 355 -14.79 -7.80 -2.00
CA ALA A 355 -15.46 -6.50 -2.01
C ALA A 355 -14.43 -5.40 -2.35
N PRO A 356 -14.87 -4.22 -2.82
CA PRO A 356 -13.98 -3.06 -2.91
C PRO A 356 -13.35 -2.81 -1.55
N GLY A 357 -12.05 -3.08 -1.46
CA GLY A 357 -11.24 -2.87 -0.27
C GLY A 357 -10.48 -1.57 -0.42
N LEU A 358 -10.38 -0.82 0.67
CA LEU A 358 -9.50 0.33 0.78
C LEU A 358 -8.28 -0.10 1.60
N LEU A 359 -7.11 -0.07 0.97
CA LEU A 359 -5.84 -0.34 1.64
C LEU A 359 -5.05 0.97 1.71
N GLY A 360 -4.84 1.50 2.90
CA GLY A 360 -3.96 2.64 3.17
C GLY A 360 -2.69 2.20 3.88
N ALA A 361 -1.91 1.34 3.24
CA ALA A 361 -0.75 0.69 3.83
C ALA A 361 0.24 0.19 2.78
N HIS A 362 1.48 -0.05 3.21
CA HIS A 362 2.45 -0.83 2.45
C HIS A 362 2.35 -2.32 2.80
N LEU A 363 2.19 -3.18 1.80
CA LEU A 363 1.97 -4.61 1.95
C LEU A 363 3.14 -5.42 1.38
N TYR A 364 3.86 -6.13 2.25
CA TYR A 364 4.93 -7.06 1.89
C TYR A 364 4.49 -8.50 2.13
N ALA A 365 4.29 -9.25 1.06
CA ALA A 365 3.84 -10.64 1.07
C ALA A 365 4.40 -11.41 -0.16
N PRO A 366 5.73 -11.53 -0.29
CA PRO A 366 6.41 -12.02 -1.50
C PRO A 366 6.05 -13.46 -1.91
N GLN A 367 5.43 -14.23 -1.00
CA GLN A 367 5.02 -15.61 -1.22
C GLN A 367 3.49 -15.80 -1.21
N THR A 368 2.76 -14.69 -1.13
CA THR A 368 1.30 -14.68 -1.10
C THR A 368 0.75 -14.04 -2.36
N ASP A 369 -0.24 -14.68 -2.96
CA ASP A 369 -1.00 -14.12 -4.07
C ASP A 369 -2.02 -13.10 -3.53
N LEU A 370 -2.09 -11.92 -4.15
CA LEU A 370 -3.15 -10.95 -3.88
C LEU A 370 -4.21 -11.06 -4.98
N ALA A 371 -5.38 -11.57 -4.61
CA ALA A 371 -6.51 -11.76 -5.51
C ALA A 371 -7.60 -10.72 -5.21
N LEU A 372 -7.89 -9.86 -6.20
CA LEU A 372 -8.86 -8.77 -6.12
C LEU A 372 -10.06 -9.10 -7.01
N GLY A 373 -11.11 -9.62 -6.38
CA GLY A 373 -12.35 -10.03 -7.03
C GLY A 373 -13.21 -8.84 -7.48
N GLY A 374 -13.24 -7.79 -6.66
CA GLY A 374 -13.83 -6.49 -6.99
C GLY A 374 -12.81 -5.50 -7.53
N GLY A 375 -13.26 -4.31 -7.91
CA GLY A 375 -12.33 -3.19 -8.14
C GLY A 375 -11.69 -2.74 -6.82
N ALA A 376 -10.46 -2.25 -6.86
CA ALA A 376 -9.71 -1.86 -5.67
C ALA A 376 -8.91 -0.56 -5.88
N GLU A 377 -8.78 0.21 -4.82
CA GLU A 377 -7.93 1.39 -4.76
C GLU A 377 -6.96 1.21 -3.57
N LEU A 378 -5.67 1.18 -3.89
CA LEU A 378 -4.60 0.87 -2.94
C LEU A 378 -3.70 2.09 -2.81
N PHE A 379 -3.51 2.58 -1.60
CA PHE A 379 -2.63 3.69 -1.25
C PHE A 379 -1.45 3.14 -0.47
N GLY A 380 -0.23 3.34 -0.98
CA GLY A 380 0.99 2.73 -0.45
C GLY A 380 1.73 1.91 -1.51
N GLY A 381 2.46 0.88 -1.11
CA GLY A 381 3.22 0.01 -2.02
C GLY A 381 2.88 -1.45 -1.81
N VAL A 382 2.87 -2.24 -2.89
CA VAL A 382 2.49 -3.64 -2.86
C VAL A 382 3.66 -4.49 -3.32
N PHE A 383 4.09 -5.44 -2.50
CA PHE A 383 5.09 -6.45 -2.84
C PHE A 383 4.46 -7.83 -2.62
N VAL A 384 4.14 -8.56 -3.68
CA VAL A 384 3.37 -9.82 -3.60
C VAL A 384 3.99 -10.91 -4.49
N ASN A 385 3.55 -12.16 -4.34
CA ASN A 385 3.91 -13.20 -5.29
C ASN A 385 3.26 -12.93 -6.66
N ARG A 386 1.93 -12.86 -6.68
CA ARG A 386 1.13 -12.54 -7.86
C ARG A 386 0.08 -11.49 -7.51
N LEU A 387 -0.22 -10.61 -8.45
CA LEU A 387 -1.40 -9.76 -8.39
C LEU A 387 -2.41 -10.27 -9.43
N LEU A 388 -3.56 -10.73 -8.96
CA LEU A 388 -4.63 -11.31 -9.78
C LEU A 388 -5.88 -10.45 -9.62
N THR A 389 -6.37 -9.80 -10.68
CA THR A 389 -7.50 -8.88 -10.58
C THR A 389 -8.58 -9.19 -11.61
N SER A 390 -9.83 -9.15 -11.17
CA SER A 390 -11.00 -9.24 -12.06
C SER A 390 -11.76 -7.93 -12.24
N GLY A 391 -11.59 -6.96 -11.32
CA GLY A 391 -12.10 -5.60 -11.46
C GLY A 391 -10.99 -4.57 -11.68
N PRO A 392 -11.35 -3.29 -11.87
CA PRO A 392 -10.38 -2.22 -12.09
C PRO A 392 -9.55 -1.96 -10.84
N VAL A 393 -8.24 -1.74 -11.01
CA VAL A 393 -7.31 -1.52 -9.89
C VAL A 393 -6.52 -0.24 -10.11
N ALA A 394 -6.44 0.58 -9.08
CA ALA A 394 -5.54 1.72 -9.01
C ALA A 394 -4.59 1.56 -7.81
N ILE A 395 -3.29 1.78 -8.04
CA ILE A 395 -2.27 1.83 -7.00
C ILE A 395 -1.66 3.23 -6.97
N HIS A 396 -1.82 3.90 -5.84
CA HIS A 396 -1.27 5.22 -5.54
C HIS A 396 -0.04 5.06 -4.64
N HIS A 397 1.15 5.06 -5.23
CA HIS A 397 2.40 4.84 -4.51
C HIS A 397 2.74 6.00 -3.59
N ASP A 398 2.79 5.75 -2.29
CA ASP A 398 3.31 6.75 -1.35
C ASP A 398 4.83 6.68 -1.27
N THR A 399 5.46 7.63 -1.96
CA THR A 399 6.93 7.73 -2.04
C THR A 399 7.57 8.15 -0.72
N ARG A 400 6.80 8.57 0.31
CA ARG A 400 7.33 8.84 1.65
C ARG A 400 8.05 7.63 2.23
N VAL A 401 7.62 6.40 1.89
CA VAL A 401 8.25 5.16 2.35
C VAL A 401 9.73 5.06 1.97
N ARG A 402 10.14 5.71 0.87
CA ARG A 402 11.54 5.74 0.40
C ARG A 402 12.45 6.59 1.30
N ARG A 403 11.91 7.19 2.36
CA ARG A 403 12.65 7.95 3.37
C ARG A 403 12.40 7.41 4.78
N SER A 404 11.78 6.24 4.93
CA SER A 404 11.45 5.66 6.22
C SER A 404 12.69 5.29 7.03
N SER A 405 13.87 5.12 6.40
CA SER A 405 15.12 4.91 7.12
C SER A 405 15.60 6.14 7.91
N SER A 406 15.14 7.35 7.56
CA SER A 406 15.53 8.59 8.26
C SER A 406 15.07 8.64 9.72
N ALA A 407 14.06 7.82 10.05
CA ALA A 407 13.55 7.62 11.39
C ALA A 407 14.34 6.59 12.21
N CYS A 408 15.25 5.84 11.58
CA CYS A 408 16.09 4.88 12.26
C CYS A 408 17.15 5.62 13.09
N PRO A 409 17.43 5.20 14.34
CA PRO A 409 18.56 5.74 15.08
C PRO A 409 19.85 5.49 14.31
N THR A 410 20.62 6.56 14.12
CA THR A 410 21.97 6.44 13.55
C THR A 410 22.84 5.64 14.50
N SER A 411 23.56 4.64 13.98
CA SER A 411 24.54 3.91 14.78
C SER A 411 25.57 4.92 15.33
N PRO A 412 25.94 4.84 16.62
CA PRO A 412 26.86 5.78 17.26
C PRO A 412 28.28 5.76 16.68
#